data_AF-A0A2V3UAT7-F1
#
_entry.id   AF-A0A2V3UAT7-F1
#
_cell.length_a   1.000
_cell.length_b   1.000
_cell.length_c   1.000
_cell.angle_alpha   90.00
_cell.angle_beta   90.00
_cell.angle_gamma   90.00
#
_symmetry.space_group_name_H-M   'P 1'
#
loop_
_entity.id
_entity.type
_entity.pdbx_description
1 polymer ?
#
loop_
_entity_poly.entity_id
_entity_poly.type
_entity_poly.pdbx_seq_one_letter_code
_entity_poly.pdbx_strand_id
1 'polypeptide(L)'
;MKSYTARQFGIVSITEGATLRPLPPRLDLRDHSPTGFAWGYGGSGPAQLALALLCDVLGDEARALRLYQRFKFRAIAPLPQNEPFRMTSEDVLAHVRDIEAEEARYAV
;
A
#
# COMPACT_ATOMS: atom_id res chain seq x y z
N MET A 1 3.32 -9.93 -13.38
CA MET A 1 3.48 -9.62 -11.95
C MET A 1 3.88 -8.17 -11.81
N LYS A 2 3.21 -7.42 -10.93
CA LYS A 2 3.53 -6.01 -10.65
C LYS A 2 4.59 -5.93 -9.55
N SER A 3 5.50 -4.96 -9.68
CA SER A 3 6.43 -4.57 -8.62
C SER A 3 6.27 -3.09 -8.32
N TYR A 4 6.17 -2.76 -7.05
CA TYR A 4 6.10 -1.40 -6.52
C TYR A 4 7.47 -1.04 -5.97
N THR A 5 8.04 0.07 -6.43
CA THR A 5 9.34 0.54 -5.97
C THR A 5 9.29 2.01 -5.67
N ALA A 6 9.96 2.41 -4.59
CA ALA A 6 10.24 3.80 -4.29
C ALA A 6 11.72 3.94 -3.96
N ARG A 7 12.37 4.96 -4.54
CA ARG A 7 13.79 5.26 -4.29
C ARG A 7 13.98 6.43 -3.33
N GLN A 8 12.95 7.26 -3.19
CA GLN A 8 12.87 8.45 -2.33
C GLN A 8 11.40 8.78 -2.07
N PHE A 9 11.12 9.59 -1.05
CA PHE A 9 9.76 9.99 -0.69
C PHE A 9 8.96 10.60 -1.84
N GLY A 10 7.64 10.51 -1.73
CA GLY A 10 6.68 11.20 -2.59
C GLY A 10 6.14 10.34 -3.74
N ILE A 11 6.98 9.55 -4.41
CA ILE A 11 6.58 8.81 -5.62
C ILE A 11 6.88 7.32 -5.48
N VAL A 12 5.89 6.50 -5.82
CA VAL A 12 6.03 5.05 -5.98
C VAL A 12 5.71 4.70 -7.43
N SER A 13 6.55 3.87 -8.04
CA SER A 13 6.37 3.40 -9.42
C SER A 13 5.94 1.95 -9.45
N ILE A 14 5.06 1.63 -10.39
CA ILE A 14 4.63 0.28 -10.74
C ILE A 14 5.40 -0.15 -11.98
N THR A 15 6.08 -1.30 -11.89
CA THR A 15 6.71 -1.99 -13.02
C THR A 15 5.91 -3.25 -13.33
N GLU A 16 5.50 -3.41 -14.59
CA GLU A 16 4.76 -4.57 -15.09
C GLU A 16 5.20 -4.89 -16.53
N GLY A 17 5.98 -5.96 -16.70
CA GLY A 17 6.64 -6.24 -17.98
C GLY A 17 7.58 -5.09 -18.37
N ALA A 18 7.36 -4.51 -19.56
CA ALA A 18 8.09 -3.34 -20.04
C ALA A 18 7.47 -2.00 -19.61
N THR A 19 6.33 -2.01 -18.92
CA THR A 19 5.60 -0.81 -18.54
C THR A 19 6.08 -0.28 -17.20
N LEU A 20 6.38 1.01 -17.13
CA LEU A 20 6.67 1.75 -15.90
C LEU A 20 5.70 2.93 -15.80
N ARG A 21 4.97 3.01 -14.69
CA ARG A 21 4.01 4.11 -14.44
C ARG A 21 3.99 4.50 -12.97
N PRO A 22 3.64 5.75 -12.61
CA PRO A 22 3.43 6.10 -11.21
C PRO A 22 2.21 5.37 -10.64
N LEU A 23 2.28 5.02 -9.35
CA LEU A 23 1.13 4.55 -8.60
C LEU A 23 0.18 5.74 -8.35
N PRO A 24 -1.10 5.67 -8.77
CA PRO A 24 -2.06 6.74 -8.49
C PRO A 24 -2.29 6.86 -6.98
N PRO A 25 -2.23 8.06 -6.37
CA PRO A 25 -2.36 8.22 -4.93
C PRO A 25 -3.75 7.92 -4.38
N ARG A 26 -4.77 7.88 -5.24
CA ARG A 26 -6.18 7.67 -4.84
C ARG A 26 -6.71 8.72 -3.84
N LEU A 27 -6.30 9.98 -4.03
CA LEU A 27 -6.80 11.11 -3.25
C LEU A 27 -8.31 11.32 -3.42
N ASP A 28 -8.89 10.83 -4.52
CA ASP A 28 -10.32 10.78 -4.78
C ASP A 28 -11.09 9.90 -3.78
N LEU A 29 -10.45 8.86 -3.23
CA LEU A 29 -11.06 7.99 -2.21
C LEU A 29 -10.84 8.52 -0.80
N ARG A 30 -9.59 8.90 -0.49
CA ARG A 30 -9.20 9.53 0.78
C ARG A 30 -7.99 10.42 0.56
N ASP A 31 -8.10 11.64 1.06
CA ASP A 31 -7.01 12.61 1.09
C ASP A 31 -6.31 12.58 2.45
N HIS A 32 -5.44 11.58 2.67
CA HIS A 32 -4.58 11.53 3.85
C HIS A 32 -3.35 12.42 3.67
N SER A 33 -2.78 12.44 2.47
CA SER A 33 -1.55 13.17 2.18
C SER A 33 -1.50 13.61 0.72
N PRO A 34 -1.92 14.86 0.40
CA PRO A 34 -1.82 15.40 -0.95
C PRO A 34 -0.36 15.69 -1.34
N THR A 35 0.54 15.69 -0.36
CA THR A 35 1.99 15.90 -0.53
C THR A 35 2.75 14.65 -1.01
N GLY A 36 2.09 13.50 -1.10
CA GLY A 36 2.63 12.27 -1.68
C GLY A 36 2.83 11.12 -0.69
N PHE A 37 3.46 10.05 -1.18
CA PHE A 37 3.64 8.81 -0.41
C PHE A 37 4.82 8.87 0.57
N ALA A 38 4.69 8.12 1.67
CA ALA A 38 5.77 7.86 2.60
C ALA A 38 5.65 6.45 3.21
N TRP A 39 6.68 6.00 3.92
CA TRP A 39 6.76 4.69 4.57
C TRP A 39 7.71 4.72 5.76
N GLY A 40 7.73 3.63 6.53
CA GLY A 40 8.61 3.49 7.71
C GLY A 40 8.11 4.13 9.00
N TYR A 41 6.85 4.56 9.03
CA TYR A 41 6.16 5.03 10.23
C TYR A 41 4.64 4.91 10.10
N GLY A 42 3.88 5.26 11.15
CA GLY A 42 2.43 5.04 11.25
C GLY A 42 1.52 6.19 10.79
N GLY A 43 2.01 7.19 10.06
CA GLY A 43 1.28 8.44 9.76
C GLY A 43 0.47 8.45 8.46
N SER A 44 0.14 9.66 7.99
CA SER A 44 -0.76 9.88 6.85
C SER A 44 -0.17 9.50 5.49
N GLY A 45 1.11 9.79 5.23
CA GLY A 45 1.77 9.37 3.99
C GLY A 45 1.82 7.84 3.82
N PRO A 46 2.19 7.06 4.86
CA PRO A 46 2.06 5.61 4.90
C PRO A 46 0.63 5.11 4.70
N ALA A 47 -0.36 5.82 5.24
CA ALA A 47 -1.77 5.50 5.04
C ALA A 47 -2.19 5.69 3.57
N GLN A 48 -1.75 6.77 2.93
CA GLN A 48 -2.01 7.02 1.51
C GLN A 48 -1.37 5.94 0.62
N LEU A 49 -0.12 5.56 0.92
CA LEU A 49 0.58 4.50 0.19
C LEU A 49 -0.13 3.16 0.33
N ALA A 50 -0.53 2.80 1.56
CA ALA A 50 -1.29 1.59 1.82
C ALA A 50 -2.59 1.54 1.00
N LEU A 51 -3.38 2.62 0.99
CA LEU A 51 -4.64 2.67 0.25
C LEU A 51 -4.40 2.52 -1.27
N ALA A 52 -3.43 3.25 -1.81
CA ALA A 52 -3.11 3.21 -3.22
C ALA A 52 -2.65 1.83 -3.69
N LEU A 53 -1.77 1.16 -2.92
CA LEU A 53 -1.32 -0.20 -3.20
C LEU A 53 -2.48 -1.19 -3.21
N LEU A 54 -3.35 -1.14 -2.20
CA LEU A 54 -4.51 -2.04 -2.14
C LEU A 54 -5.49 -1.79 -3.29
N CYS A 55 -5.71 -0.55 -3.70
CA CYS A 55 -6.57 -0.25 -4.85
C CYS A 55 -6.02 -0.86 -6.15
N ASP A 56 -4.71 -0.71 -6.42
CA ASP A 56 -4.10 -1.24 -7.65
C ASP A 56 -4.00 -2.78 -7.66
N VAL A 57 -3.79 -3.40 -6.49
CA VAL A 57 -3.67 -4.87 -6.37
C VAL A 57 -5.03 -5.56 -6.35
N LEU A 58 -6.01 -5.01 -5.62
CA LEU A 58 -7.29 -5.68 -5.40
C LEU A 58 -8.32 -5.35 -6.48
N GLY A 59 -8.23 -4.18 -7.13
CA GLY A 59 -9.26 -3.70 -8.05
C GLY A 59 -10.63 -3.47 -7.40
N ASP A 60 -10.68 -3.40 -6.07
CA ASP A 60 -11.89 -3.26 -5.26
C ASP A 60 -11.65 -2.17 -4.19
N GLU A 61 -12.30 -1.04 -4.39
CA GLU A 61 -12.13 0.16 -3.55
C GLU A 61 -12.74 -0.03 -2.16
N ALA A 62 -13.88 -0.72 -2.06
CA ALA A 62 -14.53 -0.97 -0.78
C ALA A 62 -13.66 -1.90 0.07
N ARG A 63 -13.08 -2.93 -0.56
CA ARG A 63 -12.13 -3.82 0.11
C ARG A 63 -10.84 -3.10 0.50
N ALA A 64 -10.30 -2.25 -0.37
CA ALA A 64 -9.11 -1.44 -0.05
C ALA A 64 -9.37 -0.49 1.13
N LEU A 65 -10.50 0.22 1.14
CA LEU A 65 -10.91 1.13 2.22
C LEU A 65 -11.09 0.42 3.56
N ARG A 66 -11.58 -0.81 3.56
CA ARG A 66 -11.70 -1.62 4.78
C ARG A 66 -10.32 -1.98 5.35
N LEU A 67 -9.37 -2.36 4.48
CA LEU A 67 -8.14 -3.04 4.89
C LEU A 67 -6.93 -2.11 5.07
N TYR A 68 -6.89 -0.94 4.43
CA TYR A 68 -5.64 -0.17 4.28
C TYR A 68 -5.01 0.28 5.60
N GLN A 69 -5.79 0.53 6.66
CA GLN A 69 -5.20 0.93 7.95
C GLN A 69 -4.44 -0.22 8.61
N ARG A 70 -4.98 -1.44 8.59
CA ARG A 70 -4.28 -2.62 9.10
C ARG A 70 -3.08 -2.95 8.23
N PHE A 71 -3.26 -2.89 6.91
CA PHE A 71 -2.18 -3.09 5.95
C PHE A 71 -1.04 -2.09 6.15
N LYS A 72 -1.34 -0.81 6.39
CA LYS A 72 -0.35 0.22 6.70
C LYS A 72 0.54 -0.21 7.86
N PHE A 73 -0.02 -0.57 9.00
CA PHE A 73 0.77 -0.94 10.18
C PHE A 73 1.52 -2.27 9.99
N ARG A 74 0.95 -3.22 9.24
CA ARG A 74 1.57 -4.52 8.99
C ARG A 74 2.74 -4.45 8.00
N ALA A 75 2.59 -3.69 6.92
CA ALA A 75 3.47 -3.81 5.74
C ALA A 75 4.20 -2.52 5.35
N ILE A 76 3.64 -1.34 5.64
CA ILE A 76 4.21 -0.04 5.21
C ILE A 76 4.98 0.67 6.31
N ALA A 77 4.44 0.65 7.53
CA ALA A 77 5.08 1.23 8.71
C ALA A 77 6.40 0.53 9.08
N PRO A 78 6.60 -0.78 8.87
CA PRO A 78 7.87 -1.44 9.17
C PRO A 78 8.96 -1.30 8.10
N LEU A 79 8.65 -0.70 6.94
CA LEU A 79 9.67 -0.50 5.89
C LEU A 79 10.80 0.41 6.41
N PRO A 80 12.03 0.27 5.90
CA PRO A 80 13.13 1.12 6.34
C PRO A 80 12.88 2.58 5.94
N GLN A 81 12.75 3.46 6.94
CA GLN A 81 12.48 4.87 6.72
C GLN A 81 13.68 5.55 6.04
N ASN A 82 13.41 6.41 5.05
CA ASN A 82 14.43 7.09 4.23
C ASN A 82 15.26 6.17 3.32
N GLU A 83 14.93 4.88 3.25
CA GLU A 83 15.59 3.93 2.35
C GLU A 83 14.64 3.50 1.21
N PRO A 84 15.19 3.11 0.05
CA PRO A 84 14.39 2.51 -1.01
C PRO A 84 13.68 1.24 -0.54
N PHE A 85 12.47 1.01 -1.05
CA PHE A 85 11.78 -0.26 -0.88
C PHE A 85 11.38 -0.87 -2.22
N ARG A 86 11.17 -2.19 -2.18
CA ARG A 86 10.51 -2.94 -3.24
C ARG A 86 9.48 -3.87 -2.61
N MET A 87 8.29 -3.92 -3.19
CA MET A 87 7.21 -4.83 -2.81
C MET A 87 6.54 -5.35 -4.07
N THR A 88 6.15 -6.61 -4.10
CA THR A 88 5.43 -7.20 -5.24
C THR A 88 3.93 -7.24 -4.99
N SER A 89 3.13 -7.41 -6.06
CA SER A 89 1.70 -7.68 -5.89
C SER A 89 1.42 -8.94 -5.06
N GLU A 90 2.33 -9.91 -5.07
CA GLU A 90 2.21 -11.15 -4.29
C GLU A 90 2.42 -10.90 -2.79
N ASP A 91 3.41 -10.07 -2.43
CA ASP A 91 3.64 -9.64 -1.04
C ASP A 91 2.41 -8.90 -0.49
N VAL A 92 1.85 -7.98 -1.29
CA VAL A 92 0.63 -7.24 -0.93
C VAL A 92 -0.53 -8.20 -0.67
N LEU A 93 -0.76 -9.16 -1.60
CA LEU A 93 -1.83 -10.15 -1.46
C LEU A 93 -1.61 -11.08 -0.26
N ALA A 94 -0.36 -11.42 0.07
CA ALA A 94 -0.05 -12.23 1.25
C ALA A 94 -0.46 -11.51 2.54
N HIS A 95 -0.07 -10.24 2.70
CA HIS A 95 -0.49 -9.43 3.85
C HIS A 95 -2.01 -9.24 3.92
N VAL A 96 -2.70 -9.09 2.78
CA VAL A 96 -4.17 -9.01 2.75
C VAL A 96 -4.82 -10.29 3.26
N ARG A 97 -4.36 -11.45 2.79
CA ARG A 97 -4.87 -12.76 3.26
C ARG A 97 -4.69 -12.93 4.76
N ASP A 98 -3.53 -12.55 5.29
CA ASP A 98 -3.26 -12.64 6.72
C ASP A 98 -4.22 -11.75 7.53
N ILE A 99 -4.42 -10.49 7.09
CA ILE A 99 -5.32 -9.55 7.76
C ILE A 99 -6.75 -10.08 7.79
N GLU A 100 -7.24 -10.61 6.67
CA GLU A 100 -8.60 -11.15 6.57
C GLU A 100 -8.77 -12.44 7.41
N ALA A 101 -7.75 -13.29 7.45
CA ALA A 101 -7.74 -14.48 8.31
C ALA A 101 -7.77 -14.10 9.80
N GLU A 102 -7.03 -13.05 10.18
CA GLU A 102 -7.06 -12.49 11.53
C GLU A 102 -8.45 -11.92 11.86
N GLU A 103 -9.08 -11.15 10.95
CA GLU A 103 -10.45 -10.62 11.12
C GLU A 103 -11.47 -11.73 11.37
N ALA A 104 -11.43 -12.79 10.56
CA ALA A 104 -12.33 -13.93 10.69
C ALA A 104 -12.17 -14.65 12.04
N ARG A 105 -10.96 -14.67 12.62
CA ARG A 105 -10.67 -15.33 13.89
C ARG A 105 -11.23 -14.60 15.11
N TYR A 106 -11.41 -13.28 15.03
CA TYR A 106 -11.92 -12.45 16.12
C TYR A 106 -13.40 -12.07 15.97
N ALA A 107 -14.06 -12.52 14.90
CA ALA A 107 -15.50 -12.29 14.67
C ALA A 107 -16.41 -13.29 15.41
N VAL A 108 -15.93 -13.91 16.49
CA VAL A 108 -16.62 -14.92 17.30
C VAL A 108 -17.21 -14.29 18.55
#